data_AF-L0EIJ6-F1
#
_entry.id   AF-L0EIJ6-F1
#
_cell.length_a   1.000
_cell.length_b   1.000
_cell.length_c   1.000
_cell.angle_alpha   90.00
_cell.angle_beta   90.00
_cell.angle_gamma   90.00
#
_symmetry.space_group_name_H-M   'P 1'
#
loop_
_entity.id
_entity.type
_entity.pdbx_description
1 polymer ?
#
loop_
_entity_poly.entity_id
_entity_poly.type
_entity_poly.pdbx_seq_one_letter_code
_entity_poly.pdbx_strand_id
1 'polypeptide(L)'
;MQINLATFRESLPKNDPPPKLEHYSPGVFRAIEAAHYESLSNQVDWGSFTLEEAEQALEYAMGYVGDDCDYDFDEDPRPNEWNAIHQFLHSTEAIYRIKETKPERQTSEVQFF
;
A
#
# COMPACT_ATOMS: atom_id res chain seq x y z
N MET A 1 -3.87 -24.40 -0.67
CA MET A 1 -4.72 -23.84 -1.75
C MET A 1 -3.78 -23.20 -2.77
N GLN A 2 -3.70 -23.71 -4.01
CA GLN A 2 -2.92 -23.06 -5.06
C GLN A 2 -3.82 -22.04 -5.78
N ILE A 3 -3.41 -20.78 -5.78
CA ILE A 3 -4.11 -19.71 -6.50
C ILE A 3 -3.44 -19.56 -7.87
N ASN A 4 -4.21 -19.83 -8.93
CA ASN A 4 -3.75 -19.55 -10.29
C ASN A 4 -3.95 -18.04 -10.57
N LEU A 5 -2.83 -17.32 -10.66
CA LEU A 5 -2.83 -15.86 -10.84
C LEU A 5 -3.49 -15.41 -12.15
N ALA A 6 -3.47 -16.24 -13.19
CA ALA A 6 -4.13 -15.93 -14.46
C ALA A 6 -5.66 -15.92 -14.30
N THR A 7 -6.20 -16.95 -13.67
CA THR A 7 -7.65 -17.08 -13.41
C THR A 7 -8.12 -16.05 -12.39
N PHE A 8 -7.29 -15.73 -11.39
CA PHE A 8 -7.58 -14.66 -10.44
C PHE A 8 -7.72 -13.32 -11.14
N ARG A 9 -6.79 -12.96 -12.02
CA ARG A 9 -6.83 -11.70 -12.79
C ARG A 9 -8.09 -11.58 -13.64
N GLU A 10 -8.53 -12.68 -14.25
CA GLU A 10 -9.76 -12.71 -15.05
C GLU A 10 -11.04 -12.55 -14.22
N SER A 11 -11.00 -12.98 -12.96
CA SER A 11 -12.13 -12.87 -12.02
C SER A 11 -12.26 -11.51 -11.32
N LEU A 12 -11.26 -10.64 -11.48
CA LEU A 12 -11.30 -9.32 -10.87
C LEU A 12 -12.39 -8.45 -11.53
N PRO A 13 -13.22 -7.74 -10.74
CA PRO A 13 -14.19 -6.81 -11.29
C PRO A 13 -13.48 -5.78 -12.17
N LYS A 14 -13.99 -5.63 -13.39
CA LYS A 14 -13.53 -4.61 -14.33
C LYS A 14 -14.12 -3.27 -13.88
N ASN A 15 -13.34 -2.49 -13.12
CA ASN A 15 -13.71 -1.13 -12.80
C ASN A 15 -13.60 -0.28 -14.07
N ASP A 16 -14.72 0.29 -14.53
CA ASP A 16 -14.80 1.18 -15.68
C ASP A 16 -15.50 2.49 -15.23
N PRO A 17 -14.86 3.66 -15.34
CA PRO A 17 -13.52 3.87 -15.87
C PRO A 17 -12.44 3.24 -14.97
N PRO A 18 -11.31 2.78 -15.54
CA PRO A 18 -10.17 2.41 -14.73
C PRO A 18 -9.82 3.61 -13.83
N PRO A 19 -9.54 3.39 -12.53
CA PRO A 19 -8.99 4.47 -11.71
C PRO A 19 -7.81 5.07 -12.48
N LYS A 20 -7.65 6.40 -12.43
CA LYS A 20 -6.48 7.07 -13.04
C LYS A 20 -5.24 6.28 -12.60
N LEU A 21 -4.69 5.49 -13.50
CA LEU A 21 -3.47 4.74 -13.27
C LEU A 21 -2.38 5.78 -13.32
N GLU A 22 -2.18 6.46 -12.21
CA GLU A 22 -0.91 7.10 -11.92
C GLU A 22 0.19 6.06 -12.19
N HIS A 23 1.23 6.48 -12.90
CA HIS A 23 2.33 5.60 -13.22
C HIS A 23 3.10 5.31 -11.92
N TYR A 24 2.69 4.29 -11.19
CA TYR A 24 3.41 3.80 -10.03
C TYR A 24 4.57 2.91 -10.48
N SER A 25 5.78 3.26 -10.09
CA SER A 25 6.92 2.36 -10.21
C SER A 25 7.11 1.58 -8.91
N PRO A 26 7.80 0.42 -8.94
CA PRO A 26 8.21 -0.27 -7.73
C PRO A 26 9.05 0.60 -6.77
N GLY A 27 9.80 1.58 -7.26
CA GLY A 27 10.60 2.46 -6.42
C GLY A 27 9.77 3.47 -5.63
N VAL A 28 8.63 3.93 -6.15
CA VAL A 28 7.69 4.78 -5.39
C VAL A 28 7.20 4.07 -4.13
N PHE A 29 6.79 2.80 -4.25
CA PHE A 29 6.36 2.01 -3.10
C PHE A 29 7.48 1.80 -2.09
N ARG A 30 8.71 1.55 -2.56
CA ARG A 30 9.89 1.43 -1.68
C ARG A 30 10.23 2.73 -0.96
N ALA A 31 10.12 3.86 -1.64
CA ALA A 31 10.30 5.18 -1.01
C ALA A 31 9.22 5.44 0.06
N ILE A 32 7.97 5.03 -0.18
CA ILE A 32 6.86 5.12 0.78
C ILE A 32 7.09 4.20 1.99
N GLU A 33 7.51 2.94 1.78
CA GLU A 33 7.88 2.04 2.88
C GLU A 33 9.00 2.61 3.73
N ALA A 34 10.06 3.11 3.10
CA ALA A 34 11.17 3.74 3.80
C ALA A 34 10.70 4.93 4.65
N ALA A 35 9.86 5.81 4.09
CA ALA A 35 9.32 6.96 4.83
C ALA A 35 8.41 6.54 5.99
N HIS A 36 7.68 5.43 5.86
CA HIS A 36 6.69 5.00 6.84
C HIS A 36 7.28 4.16 7.98
N TYR A 37 8.23 3.27 7.68
CA TYR A 37 8.74 2.28 8.63
C TYR A 37 10.19 2.52 9.08
N GLU A 38 10.99 3.27 8.31
CA GLU A 38 12.41 3.48 8.64
C GLU A 38 12.64 4.83 9.30
N SER A 39 12.97 4.80 10.58
CA SER A 39 13.23 6.02 11.38
C SER A 39 14.64 6.59 11.19
N LEU A 40 15.57 5.78 10.69
CA LEU A 40 16.98 6.17 10.49
C LEU A 40 17.40 5.96 9.04
N SER A 41 18.08 6.95 8.47
CA SER A 41 18.54 6.93 7.08
C SER A 41 19.45 5.73 6.74
N ASN A 42 20.16 5.18 7.72
CA ASN A 42 21.02 4.00 7.52
C ASN A 42 20.25 2.67 7.44
N GLN A 43 18.94 2.66 7.73
CA GLN A 43 18.07 1.50 7.54
C GLN A 43 17.43 1.48 6.14
N VAL A 44 17.53 2.60 5.41
CA VAL A 44 16.95 2.75 4.07
C VAL A 44 17.94 2.33 3.00
N ASP A 45 17.52 1.42 2.12
CA ASP A 45 18.25 1.12 0.89
C ASP A 45 17.98 2.19 -0.17
N TRP A 46 18.71 3.31 -0.09
CA TRP A 46 18.62 4.41 -1.05
C TRP A 46 18.99 4.01 -2.48
N GLY A 47 19.69 2.88 -2.68
CA GLY A 47 19.99 2.36 -4.02
C GLY A 47 18.79 1.68 -4.68
N SER A 48 17.71 1.44 -3.93
CA SER A 48 16.52 0.76 -4.41
C SER A 48 15.53 1.69 -5.13
N PHE A 49 15.68 3.01 -5.07
CA PHE A 49 14.81 3.95 -5.78
C PHE A 49 15.55 5.20 -6.27
N THR A 50 14.96 5.90 -7.23
CA THR A 50 15.50 7.15 -7.79
C THR A 50 14.99 8.37 -7.03
N LEU A 51 15.61 9.52 -7.28
CA LEU A 51 15.14 10.80 -6.74
C LEU A 51 13.71 11.13 -7.20
N GLU A 52 13.40 10.88 -8.49
CA GLU A 52 12.06 11.12 -9.06
C GLU A 52 11.00 10.26 -8.35
N GLU A 53 11.31 9.00 -8.04
CA GLU A 53 10.41 8.12 -7.30
C GLU A 53 10.20 8.60 -5.85
N ALA A 54 11.23 9.19 -5.23
CA ALA A 54 11.13 9.79 -3.90
C ALA A 54 10.33 11.10 -3.89
N GLU A 55 10.50 11.94 -4.92
CA GLU A 55 9.71 13.17 -5.10
C GLU A 55 8.23 12.84 -5.32
N GLN A 56 7.95 11.85 -6.16
CA GLN A 56 6.59 11.37 -6.41
C GLN A 56 5.97 10.77 -5.13
N ALA A 57 6.72 9.98 -4.37
CA ALA A 57 6.27 9.46 -3.07
C ALA A 57 5.93 10.59 -2.08
N LEU A 58 6.73 11.66 -2.05
CA LEU A 58 6.47 12.83 -1.21
C LEU A 58 5.18 13.57 -1.64
N GLU A 59 4.97 13.76 -2.94
CA GLU A 59 3.75 14.37 -3.48
C GLU A 59 2.51 13.58 -3.03
N TYR A 60 2.53 12.25 -3.14
CA TYR A 60 1.44 11.41 -2.66
C TYR A 60 1.23 11.51 -1.15
N ALA A 61 2.32 11.52 -0.36
CA ALA A 61 2.21 11.64 1.09
C ALA A 61 1.61 13.01 1.50
N MET A 62 1.97 14.09 0.80
CA MET A 62 1.41 15.41 1.04
C MET A 62 -0.06 15.50 0.63
N GLY A 63 -0.44 14.92 -0.52
CA GLY A 63 -1.83 14.83 -0.95
C GLY A 63 -2.70 14.03 0.02
N TYR A 64 -2.16 12.93 0.56
CA TYR A 64 -2.83 12.09 1.55
C TYR A 64 -3.21 12.87 2.82
N VAL A 65 -2.34 13.74 3.31
CA VAL A 65 -2.63 14.60 4.49
C VAL A 65 -3.61 15.72 4.14
N GLY A 66 -3.60 16.20 2.89
CA GLY A 66 -4.49 17.26 2.42
C GLY A 66 -5.96 16.82 2.37
N ASP A 67 -6.25 15.66 1.77
CA ASP A 67 -7.62 15.17 1.57
C ASP A 67 -8.31 14.71 2.88
N ASP A 68 -7.54 14.33 3.91
CA ASP A 68 -8.07 13.97 5.24
C ASP A 68 -8.51 15.20 6.08
N CYS A 69 -8.20 16.44 5.63
CA CYS A 69 -8.46 17.67 6.38
C CYS A 69 -9.73 18.43 5.95
N ASP A 70 -10.32 18.14 4.79
CA ASP A 70 -11.52 18.83 4.28
C ASP A 70 -12.81 18.11 4.73
N TYR A 71 -13.16 18.30 6.00
CA TYR A 71 -14.43 17.86 6.59
C TYR A 71 -15.58 18.81 6.20
N ASP A 72 -15.95 18.89 4.93
CA ASP A 72 -17.25 19.46 4.54
C ASP A 72 -18.32 18.37 4.61
N PHE A 73 -19.25 18.56 5.55
CA PHE A 73 -20.04 17.53 6.23
C PHE A 73 -21.24 16.95 5.46
N ASP A 74 -21.30 17.04 4.12
CA ASP A 74 -22.55 16.79 3.39
C ASP A 74 -22.50 15.88 2.13
N GLU A 75 -21.36 15.37 1.69
CA GLU A 75 -21.31 14.35 0.62
C GLU A 75 -20.19 13.35 0.90
N ASP A 76 -20.52 12.09 1.21
CA ASP A 76 -19.60 10.96 1.54
C ASP A 76 -18.29 11.00 0.72
N PRO A 77 -17.26 11.75 1.16
CA PRO A 77 -16.02 11.79 0.46
C PRO A 77 -15.29 10.57 1.02
N ARG A 78 -15.11 9.57 0.17
CA ARG A 78 -14.18 8.49 0.45
C ARG A 78 -12.87 8.89 -0.23
N PRO A 79 -12.10 9.88 0.29
CA PRO A 79 -11.00 10.53 -0.42
C PRO A 79 -9.93 9.54 -0.87
N ASN A 80 -9.77 8.47 -0.09
CA ASN A 80 -8.80 7.42 -0.34
C ASN A 80 -9.41 6.15 -0.95
N GLU A 81 -10.67 6.18 -1.37
CA GLU A 81 -11.25 5.09 -2.14
C GLU A 81 -10.49 4.97 -3.47
N TRP A 82 -9.94 3.79 -3.75
CA TRP A 82 -9.11 3.52 -4.93
C TRP A 82 -7.70 4.14 -4.91
N ASN A 83 -7.28 4.80 -3.83
CA ASN A 83 -5.89 5.24 -3.68
C ASN A 83 -4.97 4.01 -3.44
N ALA A 84 -4.11 3.70 -4.41
CA ALA A 84 -3.23 2.53 -4.34
C ALA A 84 -2.22 2.61 -3.20
N ILE A 85 -1.74 3.82 -2.86
CA ILE A 85 -0.83 4.05 -1.73
C ILE A 85 -1.56 3.80 -0.41
N HIS A 86 -2.79 4.30 -0.28
CA HIS A 86 -3.62 4.04 0.90
C HIS A 86 -3.86 2.53 1.11
N GLN A 87 -4.29 1.83 0.07
CA GLN A 87 -4.52 0.38 0.13
C GLN A 87 -3.24 -0.39 0.45
N PHE A 88 -2.11 0.03 -0.11
CA PHE A 88 -0.81 -0.54 0.17
C PHE A 88 -0.42 -0.41 1.65
N LEU A 89 -0.43 0.81 2.20
CA LEU A 89 -0.11 1.06 3.62
C LEU A 89 -1.02 0.27 4.56
N HIS A 90 -2.33 0.26 4.31
CA HIS A 90 -3.27 -0.54 5.10
C HIS A 90 -3.00 -2.04 5.02
N SER A 91 -2.61 -2.55 3.85
CA SER A 91 -2.27 -3.96 3.66
C SER A 91 -0.99 -4.32 4.41
N THR A 92 0.04 -3.48 4.34
CA THR A 92 1.31 -3.68 5.03
C THR A 92 1.14 -3.66 6.55
N GLU A 93 0.36 -2.70 7.07
CA GLU A 93 0.03 -2.63 8.50
C GLU A 93 -0.78 -3.87 8.95
N ALA A 94 -1.74 -4.33 8.15
CA ALA A 94 -2.49 -5.54 8.47
C ALA A 94 -1.58 -6.77 8.54
N ILE A 95 -0.66 -6.93 7.59
CA ILE A 95 0.33 -8.02 7.59
C ILE A 95 1.24 -7.92 8.81
N TYR A 96 1.71 -6.72 9.14
CA TYR A 96 2.55 -6.45 10.31
C TYR A 96 1.85 -6.90 11.59
N ARG A 97 0.60 -6.47 11.80
CA ARG A 97 -0.21 -6.88 12.95
C ARG A 97 -0.45 -8.37 12.99
N ILE A 98 -0.74 -9.02 11.85
CA ILE A 98 -0.91 -10.48 11.79
C ILE A 98 0.39 -11.19 12.22
N LYS A 99 1.56 -10.71 11.80
CA LYS A 99 2.85 -11.27 12.23
C LYS A 99 3.09 -11.11 13.73
N GLU A 100 2.65 -10.01 14.32
CA GLU A 100 2.77 -9.76 15.76
C GLU A 100 1.70 -10.50 16.59
N THR A 101 0.57 -10.86 16.00
CA THR A 101 -0.46 -11.61 16.72
C THR A 101 0.02 -13.01 17.08
N LYS A 102 -0.11 -13.36 18.35
CA LYS A 102 0.10 -14.74 18.81
C LYS A 102 -1.07 -15.59 18.29
N PRO A 103 -0.83 -16.69 17.57
CA PRO A 103 -1.91 -17.54 17.10
C PRO A 103 -2.69 -18.11 18.29
N GLU A 104 -3.99 -17.82 18.40
CA GLU A 104 -4.83 -18.32 19.49
C GLU A 104 -5.06 -19.85 19.40
N ARG A 105 -4.78 -20.45 18.24
CA ARG A 105 -4.87 -21.90 18.00
C ARG A 105 -3.73 -22.34 17.08
N GLN A 106 -2.59 -22.71 17.64
CA GLN A 106 -1.57 -23.49 16.93
C GLN A 106 -2.08 -24.94 16.77
N THR A 107 -3.01 -25.15 15.84
CA THR A 107 -3.30 -26.48 15.32
C THR A 107 -2.82 -26.52 13.89
N SER A 108 -1.84 -27.38 13.63
CA SER A 108 -1.09 -27.64 12.38
C SER A 108 -0.06 -26.59 11.94
N GLU A 109 1.17 -27.08 11.75
CA GLU A 109 2.31 -26.37 11.16
C GLU A 109 1.95 -25.85 9.76
N VAL A 110 1.99 -24.53 9.56
CA VAL A 110 1.92 -23.93 8.22
C VAL A 110 3.37 -23.66 7.77
N GLN A 111 3.86 -24.43 6.80
CA GLN A 111 5.12 -24.16 6.10
C GLN A 111 4.84 -23.32 4.85
N PHE A 112 5.65 -22.30 4.62
CA PHE A 112 5.68 -21.52 3.38
C PHE A 112 6.93 -21.92 2.59
N PHE A 113 6.76 -22.30 1.32
CA PHE A 113 7.82 -22.60 0.35
C PHE A 113 7.76 -21.61 -0.81
#